data_AF-A0A8E0RKX8-F1
#
_entry.id   AF-A0A8E0RKX8-F1
#
_cell.length_a   1.000
_cell.length_b   1.000
_cell.length_c   1.000
_cell.angle_alpha   90.00
_cell.angle_beta   90.00
_cell.angle_gamma   90.00
#
_symmetry.space_group_name_H-M   'P 1'
#
loop_
_entity.id
_entity.type
_entity.pdbx_description
1 polymer ?
#
loop_
_entity_poly.entity_id
_entity_poly.type
_entity_poly.pdbx_seq_one_letter_code
_entity_poly.pdbx_strand_id
1 'polypeptide(L)'
;MGLENTAERLFGKYRIHTENWSLLRVAAAVLTHEALGLGLLVGFWVGCYRYQPLKQLMHRAPRSVQVTYHRGMAWSERKLRNAPDFIKCRTDPQRLLISGAESFVIRKLLTPITIPGKIYLSVLISGFFQ
;
A
#
# COMPACT_ATOMS: atom_id res chain seq x y z
N MET A 1 -22.65 -8.00 -9.59
CA MET A 1 -22.58 -6.59 -9.17
C MET A 1 -22.06 -5.79 -10.35
N GLY A 2 -22.85 -4.84 -10.86
CA GLY A 2 -22.53 -4.10 -12.08
C GLY A 2 -21.35 -3.14 -11.90
N LEU A 3 -20.63 -2.88 -12.99
CA LEU A 3 -19.48 -1.99 -13.03
C LEU A 3 -19.85 -0.55 -12.63
N GLU A 4 -21.07 -0.13 -13.01
CA GLU A 4 -21.69 1.15 -12.66
C GLU A 4 -21.92 1.29 -11.15
N ASN A 5 -22.47 0.27 -10.47
CA ASN A 5 -22.65 0.28 -9.02
C ASN A 5 -21.32 0.41 -8.25
N THR A 6 -20.24 -0.18 -8.79
CA THR A 6 -18.90 -0.08 -8.20
C THR A 6 -18.35 1.33 -8.35
N ALA A 7 -18.51 1.92 -9.54
CA ALA A 7 -18.11 3.30 -9.80
C ALA A 7 -18.91 4.31 -8.95
N GLU A 8 -20.23 4.16 -8.86
CA GLU A 8 -21.10 5.03 -8.08
C GLU A 8 -20.75 4.97 -6.58
N ARG A 9 -20.40 3.79 -6.06
CA ARG A 9 -19.95 3.62 -4.67
C ARG A 9 -18.58 4.24 -4.40
N LEU A 10 -17.66 4.19 -5.36
CA LEU A 10 -16.31 4.74 -5.26
C LEU A 10 -16.29 6.27 -5.42
N PHE A 11 -16.97 6.76 -6.45
CA PHE A 11 -16.95 8.16 -6.88
C PHE A 11 -18.07 9.00 -6.25
N GLY A 12 -19.21 8.39 -5.91
CA GLY A 12 -20.31 9.06 -5.21
C GLY A 12 -19.91 9.56 -3.81
N LYS A 13 -18.96 8.87 -3.15
CA LYS A 13 -18.36 9.33 -1.89
C LYS A 13 -17.62 10.67 -2.02
N TYR A 14 -17.21 11.04 -3.23
CA TYR A 14 -16.49 12.27 -3.56
C TYR A 14 -17.35 13.27 -4.36
N ARG A 15 -18.69 13.10 -4.41
CA ARG A 15 -19.63 13.94 -5.17
C ARG A 15 -19.32 14.02 -6.67
N ILE A 16 -18.79 12.95 -7.26
CA ILE A 16 -18.57 12.88 -8.71
C ILE A 16 -19.76 12.14 -9.32
N HIS A 17 -20.57 12.87 -10.09
CA HIS A 17 -21.74 12.32 -10.79
C HIS A 17 -21.28 11.52 -12.01
N THR A 18 -21.29 10.19 -11.90
CA THR A 18 -20.88 9.25 -12.96
C THR A 18 -22.03 8.85 -13.88
N GLU A 19 -23.24 9.34 -13.64
CA GLU A 19 -24.48 8.97 -14.35
C GLU A 19 -24.45 9.28 -15.86
N ASN A 20 -23.64 10.26 -16.28
CA ASN A 20 -23.53 10.67 -17.68
C ASN A 20 -22.28 10.12 -18.39
N TRP A 21 -21.55 9.18 -17.78
CA TRP A 21 -20.29 8.69 -18.34
C TRP A 21 -20.52 7.52 -19.28
N SER A 22 -19.75 7.46 -20.37
CA SER A 22 -19.71 6.29 -21.24
C SER A 22 -19.20 5.06 -20.46
N LEU A 23 -19.73 3.87 -20.77
CA LEU A 23 -19.30 2.61 -20.16
C LEU A 23 -17.77 2.42 -20.23
N LEU A 24 -17.15 2.86 -21.32
CA LEU A 24 -15.70 2.82 -21.52
C LEU A 24 -14.95 3.70 -20.50
N ARG A 25 -15.46 4.91 -20.23
CA ARG A 25 -14.89 5.84 -19.24
C ARG A 25 -15.03 5.31 -17.81
N VAL A 26 -16.17 4.68 -17.50
CA VAL A 26 -16.39 4.03 -16.19
C VAL A 26 -15.42 2.87 -16.00
N ALA A 27 -15.25 2.01 -17.02
CA ALA A 27 -14.29 0.92 -17.01
C ALA A 27 -12.84 1.41 -16.86
N ALA A 28 -12.43 2.42 -17.62
CA ALA A 28 -11.12 3.01 -17.52
C ALA A 28 -10.85 3.60 -16.13
N ALA A 29 -11.83 4.27 -15.53
CA ALA A 29 -11.71 4.86 -14.19
C ALA A 29 -11.50 3.79 -13.11
N VAL A 30 -12.30 2.72 -13.12
CA VAL A 30 -12.18 1.62 -12.15
C VAL A 30 -10.87 0.86 -12.33
N LEU A 31 -10.50 0.51 -13.57
CA LEU A 31 -9.23 -0.18 -13.86
C LEU A 31 -8.02 0.65 -13.43
N THR A 32 -8.04 1.95 -13.70
CA THR A 32 -6.97 2.86 -13.29
C THR A 32 -6.91 2.98 -11.77
N HIS A 33 -8.05 3.03 -11.09
CA HIS A 33 -8.11 3.07 -9.62
C HIS A 33 -7.47 1.83 -8.99
N GLU A 34 -7.84 0.65 -9.47
CA GLU A 34 -7.28 -0.63 -8.99
C GLU A 34 -5.79 -0.76 -9.32
N ALA A 35 -5.37 -0.39 -10.53
CA ALA A 35 -3.97 -0.40 -10.93
C ALA A 35 -3.09 0.54 -10.07
N LEU A 36 -3.58 1.75 -9.78
CA LEU A 36 -2.91 2.68 -8.86
C LEU A 36 -2.95 2.15 -7.41
N GLY A 37 -4.01 1.44 -7.03
CA GLY A 37 -4.13 0.68 -5.80
C GLY A 37 -2.96 -0.28 -5.61
N LEU A 38 -2.83 -1.20 -6.56
CA LEU A 38 -1.82 -2.25 -6.60
C LEU A 38 -0.41 -1.68 -6.73
N GLY A 39 -0.21 -0.70 -7.62
CA GLY A 39 1.08 -0.06 -7.86
C GLY A 39 1.62 0.64 -6.62
N LEU A 40 0.77 1.35 -5.88
CA LEU A 40 1.19 1.94 -4.60
C LEU A 40 1.45 0.87 -3.53
N LEU A 41 0.64 -0.20 -3.48
CA LEU A 41 0.86 -1.30 -2.54
C LEU A 41 2.24 -1.96 -2.74
N VAL A 42 2.54 -2.34 -3.98
CA VAL A 42 3.82 -2.94 -4.36
C VAL A 42 4.97 -1.94 -4.23
N GLY A 43 4.77 -0.69 -4.68
CA GLY A 43 5.77 0.37 -4.60
C GLY A 43 6.19 0.69 -3.17
N PHE A 44 5.23 0.86 -2.24
CA PHE A 44 5.56 1.05 -0.83
C PHE A 44 6.26 -0.17 -0.23
N TRP A 45 5.85 -1.38 -0.60
CA TRP A 45 6.45 -2.59 -0.07
C TRP A 45 7.90 -2.77 -0.54
N VAL A 46 8.16 -2.64 -1.85
CA VAL A 46 9.50 -2.70 -2.45
C VAL A 46 10.38 -1.55 -1.94
N GLY A 47 9.81 -0.34 -1.81
CA GLY A 47 10.50 0.81 -1.25
C GLY A 47 10.94 0.57 0.20
N CYS A 48 10.04 0.09 1.06
CA CYS A 48 10.39 -0.24 2.45
C CYS A 48 11.40 -1.39 2.52
N TYR A 49 11.28 -2.39 1.63
CA TYR A 49 12.22 -3.50 1.56
C TYR A 49 13.65 -3.04 1.21
N ARG A 50 13.78 -2.08 0.30
CA ARG A 50 15.09 -1.57 -0.15
C ARG A 50 15.69 -0.52 0.79
N TYR A 51 14.88 0.41 1.30
CA TYR A 51 15.37 1.53 2.11
C TYR A 51 15.38 1.27 3.63
N GLN A 52 14.53 0.37 4.14
CA GLN A 52 14.40 0.03 5.57
C GLN A 52 14.32 1.27 6.49
N PRO A 53 13.32 2.14 6.29
CA PRO A 53 13.23 3.42 6.99
C PRO A 53 13.20 3.29 8.52
N LEU A 54 12.58 2.25 9.09
CA LEU A 54 12.58 2.08 10.56
C LEU A 54 13.99 1.78 11.06
N LYS A 55 14.79 0.99 10.33
CA LYS A 55 16.17 0.67 10.72
C LYS A 55 17.03 1.94 10.78
N GLN A 56 16.86 2.83 9.81
CA GLN A 56 17.56 4.12 9.76
C GLN A 56 17.07 5.07 10.86
N LEU A 57 15.76 5.15 11.10
CA LEU A 57 15.21 5.97 12.19
C LEU A 57 15.64 5.46 13.57
N MET A 58 15.76 4.15 13.75
CA MET A 58 16.08 3.56 15.05
C MET A 58 17.45 3.99 15.57
N HIS A 59 18.40 4.30 14.68
CA HIS A 59 19.71 4.83 15.06
C HIS A 59 19.62 6.21 15.73
N ARG A 60 18.55 6.98 15.47
CA ARG A 60 18.29 8.29 16.08
C ARG A 60 17.28 8.24 17.23
N ALA A 61 16.68 7.08 17.50
CA ALA A 61 15.66 6.93 18.54
C ALA A 61 16.28 6.80 19.94
N PRO A 62 15.54 7.16 21.01
CA PRO A 62 15.98 6.95 22.40
C PRO A 62 16.25 5.46 22.71
N ARG A 63 17.18 5.18 23.64
CA ARG A 63 17.57 3.81 24.01
C ARG A 63 16.39 2.92 24.42
N SER A 64 15.36 3.47 25.08
CA SER A 64 14.14 2.73 25.46
C SER A 64 13.36 2.18 24.25
N VAL A 65 13.30 2.96 23.16
CA VAL A 65 12.65 2.58 21.90
C VAL A 65 13.52 1.56 21.16
N GLN A 66 14.85 1.76 21.15
CA GLN A 66 15.78 0.80 20.56
C GLN A 66 15.70 -0.58 21.21
N VAL A 67 15.65 -0.64 22.54
CA VAL A 67 15.50 -1.91 23.28
C VAL A 67 14.20 -2.63 22.92
N THR A 68 13.10 -1.88 22.80
CA THR A 68 11.80 -2.43 22.41
C THR A 68 11.83 -2.96 20.96
N TYR A 69 12.47 -2.22 20.06
CA TYR A 69 12.69 -2.65 18.69
C TYR A 69 13.52 -3.94 18.60
N HIS A 70 14.65 -4.02 19.33
CA HIS A 70 15.48 -5.23 19.37
C HIS A 70 14.74 -6.43 19.96
N ARG A 71 13.91 -6.23 20.99
CA ARG A 71 13.03 -7.29 21.53
C ARG A 71 12.01 -7.76 20.49
N GLY A 72 11.38 -6.83 19.77
CA GLY A 72 10.46 -7.15 18.67
C GLY A 72 11.15 -7.94 17.56
N MET A 73 12.36 -7.52 17.18
CA MET A 73 13.19 -8.21 16.18
C MET A 73 13.54 -9.63 16.60
N ALA A 74 13.95 -9.83 17.85
CA ALA A 74 14.25 -11.16 18.40
C ALA A 74 13.01 -12.06 18.47
N TRP A 75 11.84 -11.49 18.80
CA TRP A 75 10.57 -12.23 18.76
C TRP A 75 10.20 -12.63 17.33
N SER A 76 10.33 -11.71 16.38
CA SER A 76 10.09 -11.99 14.95
C SER A 76 11.03 -13.07 14.43
N GLU A 77 12.32 -13.01 14.75
CA GLU A 77 13.32 -14.01 14.37
C GLU A 77 12.97 -15.40 14.91
N ARG A 78 12.54 -15.50 16.17
CA ARG A 78 12.08 -16.77 16.77
C ARG A 78 10.85 -17.32 16.03
N LYS A 79 9.90 -16.46 15.66
CA LYS A 79 8.71 -16.87 14.92
C LYS A 79 9.03 -17.29 13.48
N LEU A 80 10.04 -16.65 12.90
CA LEU A 80 10.57 -16.92 11.56
C LEU A 80 11.42 -18.20 11.46
N ARG A 81 11.94 -18.73 12.58
CA ARG A 81 12.62 -20.05 12.57
C ARG A 81 11.70 -21.16 12.04
N ASN A 82 10.41 -21.07 12.32
CA ASN A 82 9.38 -22.01 11.87
C ASN A 82 8.84 -21.71 10.46
N ALA A 83 9.38 -20.69 9.77
CA ALA A 83 8.96 -20.39 8.40
C ALA A 83 9.52 -21.45 7.42
N PRO A 84 8.75 -21.84 6.39
CA PRO A 84 9.16 -22.84 5.42
C PRO A 84 10.42 -22.39 4.66
N ASP A 85 11.34 -23.33 4.43
CA ASP A 85 12.69 -23.04 3.92
C ASP A 85 12.70 -22.45 2.51
N PHE A 86 11.63 -22.65 1.73
CA PHE A 86 11.45 -22.01 0.42
C PHE A 86 11.47 -20.48 0.50
N ILE A 87 10.95 -19.91 1.60
CA ILE A 87 10.94 -18.45 1.82
C ILE A 87 12.33 -17.97 2.26
N LYS A 88 13.02 -18.74 3.10
CA LYS A 88 14.37 -18.42 3.60
C LYS A 88 15.43 -18.46 2.49
N CYS A 89 15.26 -19.33 1.50
CA CYS A 89 16.25 -19.56 0.44
C CYS A 89 16.32 -18.42 -0.59
N ARG A 90 15.21 -17.70 -0.82
CA ARG A 90 15.15 -16.61 -1.81
C ARG A 90 15.20 -15.21 -1.19
N THR A 91 14.82 -15.05 0.07
CA THR A 91 14.63 -13.73 0.66
C THR A 91 14.94 -13.75 2.15
N ASP A 92 15.64 -12.74 2.66
CA ASP A 92 15.79 -12.53 4.11
C ASP A 92 14.40 -12.31 4.73
N PRO A 93 13.89 -13.28 5.49
CA PRO A 93 12.48 -13.31 5.86
C PRO A 93 12.21 -12.35 7.03
N GLN A 94 13.27 -11.94 7.75
CA GLN A 94 13.22 -10.86 8.74
C GLN A 94 13.02 -9.51 8.05
N ARG A 95 13.74 -9.24 6.95
CA ARG A 95 13.54 -8.03 6.14
C ARG A 95 12.16 -7.98 5.50
N LEU A 96 11.65 -9.13 5.04
CA LEU A 96 10.31 -9.23 4.46
C LEU A 96 9.23 -8.83 5.46
N LEU A 97 9.30 -9.35 6.69
CA LEU A 97 8.34 -9.05 7.76
C LEU A 97 8.40 -7.57 8.19
N ILE A 98 9.60 -7.01 8.34
CA ILE A 98 9.78 -5.60 8.70
C ILE A 98 9.25 -4.69 7.59
N SER A 99 9.61 -4.95 6.34
CA SER A 99 9.12 -4.15 5.20
C SER A 99 7.60 -4.24 5.02
N GLY A 100 6.99 -5.38 5.36
CA GLY A 100 5.54 -5.55 5.42
C GLY A 100 4.90 -4.67 6.49
N ALA A 101 5.44 -4.67 7.71
CA ALA A 101 4.96 -3.82 8.81
C ALA A 101 5.20 -2.32 8.54
N GLU A 102 6.38 -1.94 8.05
CA GLU A 102 6.73 -0.58 7.65
C GLU A 102 5.78 -0.07 6.56
N SER A 103 5.60 -0.84 5.49
CA SER A 103 4.71 -0.46 4.40
C SER A 103 3.26 -0.35 4.85
N PHE A 104 2.81 -1.17 5.81
CA PHE A 104 1.49 -1.04 6.40
C PHE A 104 1.34 0.28 7.18
N VAL A 105 2.29 0.61 8.05
CA VAL A 105 2.27 1.86 8.84
C VAL A 105 2.35 3.09 7.93
N ILE A 106 3.27 3.08 6.96
CA ILE A 106 3.46 4.20 6.01
C ILE A 106 2.23 4.38 5.14
N ARG A 107 1.66 3.29 4.61
CA ARG A 107 0.38 3.38 3.87
C ARG A 107 -0.71 3.94 4.76
N LYS A 108 -0.82 3.50 6.01
CA LYS A 108 -1.83 4.00 6.95
C LYS A 108 -1.66 5.51 7.21
N LEU A 109 -0.43 5.97 7.39
CA LEU A 109 -0.10 7.39 7.55
C LEU A 109 -0.41 8.23 6.29
N LEU A 110 -0.18 7.65 5.11
CA LEU A 110 -0.40 8.31 3.82
C LEU A 110 -1.81 8.11 3.27
N THR A 111 -2.65 7.29 3.89
CA THR A 111 -4.08 7.12 3.58
C THR A 111 -4.83 8.44 3.32
N PRO A 112 -4.73 9.46 4.20
CA PRO A 112 -5.44 10.73 3.99
C PRO A 112 -5.06 11.47 2.70
N ILE A 113 -3.87 11.21 2.15
CA ILE A 113 -3.37 11.86 0.93
C ILE A 113 -3.53 10.94 -0.28
N THR A 114 -3.19 9.66 -0.12
CA THR A 114 -3.19 8.67 -1.20
C THR A 114 -4.60 8.29 -1.64
N ILE A 115 -5.60 8.28 -0.74
CA ILE A 115 -6.98 8.00 -1.15
C ILE A 115 -7.54 9.11 -2.07
N PRO A 116 -7.58 10.39 -1.69
CA PRO A 116 -8.10 11.43 -2.58
C PRO A 116 -7.23 11.60 -3.84
N GLY A 117 -5.91 11.47 -3.70
CA GLY A 117 -4.98 11.54 -4.84
C GLY A 117 -5.23 10.46 -5.90
N LYS A 118 -5.43 9.20 -5.49
CA LYS A 118 -5.77 8.12 -6.43
C LYS A 118 -7.07 8.37 -7.18
N ILE A 119 -8.07 8.90 -6.49
CA ILE A 119 -9.38 9.15 -7.07
C ILE A 119 -9.31 10.28 -8.09
N TYR A 120 -8.65 11.38 -7.75
CA TYR A 120 -8.42 12.47 -8.69
C TYR A 120 -7.65 11.99 -9.93
N LEU A 121 -6.57 11.22 -9.75
CA LEU A 121 -5.80 10.68 -10.87
C LEU A 121 -6.62 9.74 -11.75
N SER A 122 -7.44 8.87 -11.15
CA SER A 122 -8.31 7.96 -11.92
C SER A 122 -9.35 8.69 -12.77
N VAL A 123 -9.86 9.83 -12.27
CA VAL A 123 -10.85 10.65 -12.99
C VAL A 123 -10.17 11.48 -14.09
N LEU A 124 -8.96 11.96 -13.83
CA LEU A 124 -8.19 12.72 -14.81
C LEU A 124 -7.75 11.82 -15.97
N ILE A 125 -7.30 10.59 -15.67
CA ILE A 125 -6.92 9.60 -16.69
C ILE A 125 -8.14 9.11 -17.46
N SER A 126 -9.28 8.86 -16.80
CA SER A 126 -10.50 8.45 -17.51
C SER A 126 -11.07 9.54 -18.41
N GLY A 127 -10.80 10.81 -18.11
CA GLY A 127 -11.15 11.95 -18.97
C GLY A 127 -10.50 11.93 -20.36
N PHE A 128 -9.40 11.18 -20.56
CA PHE A 128 -8.80 11.00 -21.88
C PHE A 128 -9.56 9.99 -22.77
N PHE A 129 -10.47 9.20 -22.19
CA PHE A 129 -11.25 8.16 -22.88
C PHE A 129 -12.72 8.57 -23.08
N GLN A 130 -12.95 9.88 -23.28
CA GLN A 130 -14.28 10.46 -23.46
C GLN A 130 -14.88 10.12 -24.83
#